data_AF-Q8WMV8-F1
#
_entry.id   AF-Q8WMV8-F1
#
_cell.length_a   1.000
_cell.length_b   1.000
_cell.length_c   1.000
_cell.angle_alpha   90.00
_cell.angle_beta   90.00
_cell.angle_gamma   90.00
#
_symmetry.space_group_name_H-M   'P 1'
#
loop_
_entity.id
_entity.type
_entity.pdbx_description
1 polymer ?
#
loop_
_entity_poly.entity_id
_entity_poly.type
_entity_poly.pdbx_seq_one_letter_code
_entity_poly.pdbx_strand_id
1 'polypeptide(L)' 'GLVINNDIDDSMTEHERKGRTAVLVVVDDELCGLIAIADTVKPEAELAVHILKSMGLEVVLMTGDNSKTARSIASQVG' A
#
# COMPACT_ATOMS: atom_id res chain seq x y z
N GLY A 1 -15.43 -20.45 14.17
CA GLY A 1 -14.32 -19.48 14.04
C GLY A 1 -13.76 -19.64 12.66
N LEU A 2 -13.55 -18.54 11.95
CA LEU A 2 -13.08 -18.57 10.56
C LEU A 2 -11.72 -19.27 10.47
N VAL A 3 -11.57 -20.25 9.59
CA VAL A 3 -10.29 -20.91 9.33
C VAL A 3 -9.56 -20.12 8.24
N ILE A 4 -8.44 -19.50 8.61
CA ILE A 4 -7.55 -18.84 7.66
C ILE A 4 -6.38 -19.80 7.42
N ASN A 5 -6.23 -20.27 6.18
CA ASN A 5 -5.10 -21.10 5.78
C ASN A 5 -3.83 -20.25 5.63
N ASN A 6 -2.66 -20.86 5.88
CA ASN A 6 -1.35 -20.18 5.80
C ASN A 6 -1.14 -19.43 4.46
N ASP A 7 -1.58 -20.01 3.34
CA ASP A 7 -1.42 -19.39 2.01
C ASP A 7 -2.10 -18.01 1.91
N ILE A 8 -3.23 -17.83 2.62
CA ILE A 8 -3.98 -16.57 2.61
C ILE A 8 -3.35 -15.57 3.59
N ASP A 9 -2.85 -16.04 4.72
CA ASP A 9 -2.12 -15.22 5.69
C ASP A 9 -0.82 -14.65 5.07
N ASP A 10 -0.09 -15.49 4.32
CA ASP A 10 1.10 -15.09 3.57
C ASP A 10 0.76 -14.05 2.48
N SER A 11 -0.32 -14.28 1.72
CA SER A 11 -0.78 -13.37 0.68
C SER A 11 -1.23 -12.02 1.26
N MET A 12 -1.98 -12.04 2.36
CA MET A 12 -2.39 -10.84 3.11
C MET A 12 -1.17 -10.06 3.56
N THR A 13 -0.22 -10.73 4.22
CA THR A 13 1.02 -10.12 4.71
C THR A 13 1.84 -9.50 3.58
N GLU A 14 1.91 -10.15 2.42
CA GLU A 14 2.63 -9.63 1.25
C GLU A 14 1.95 -8.38 0.66
N HIS A 15 0.61 -8.34 0.63
CA HIS A 15 -0.13 -7.16 0.18
C HIS A 15 0.00 -5.98 1.15
N GLU A 16 -0.09 -6.22 2.46
CA GLU A 16 0.15 -5.20 3.48
C GLU A 16 1.59 -4.66 3.43
N ARG A 17 2.56 -5.54 3.18
CA ARG A 17 3.97 -5.13 3.00
C ARG A 17 4.15 -4.21 1.80
N LYS A 18 3.33 -4.36 0.76
CA LYS A 18 3.29 -3.47 -0.41
C LYS A 18 2.54 -2.16 -0.15
N GLY A 19 2.03 -1.95 1.06
CA GLY A 19 1.26 -0.76 1.43
C GLY A 19 -0.19 -0.80 0.96
N ARG A 20 -0.71 -1.99 0.67
CA ARG A 20 -2.10 -2.21 0.23
C ARG A 20 -2.94 -2.62 1.42
N THR A 21 -4.19 -2.18 1.44
CA THR A 21 -5.18 -2.66 2.40
C THR A 21 -5.73 -4.00 1.92
N ALA A 22 -5.46 -5.07 2.65
CA ALA A 22 -6.01 -6.39 2.38
C ALA A 22 -7.36 -6.56 3.09
N VAL A 23 -8.39 -6.92 2.34
CA VAL A 23 -9.76 -7.16 2.83
C VAL A 23 -10.10 -8.62 2.57
N LEU A 24 -10.39 -9.38 3.62
CA LEU A 24 -10.86 -10.76 3.52
C LEU A 24 -12.38 -10.78 3.30
N VAL A 25 -12.83 -11.62 2.36
CA VAL A 25 -14.25 -11.77 2.02
C VAL A 25 -14.72 -13.15 2.46
N VAL A 26 -15.74 -13.18 3.30
CA VAL A 26 -16.35 -14.41 3.85
C VAL A 26 -17.82 -14.45 3.49
N VAL A 27 -18.29 -15.60 3.01
CA VAL A 27 -19.71 -15.89 2.76
C VAL A 27 -20.04 -17.19 3.46
N ASP A 28 -21.11 -17.21 4.26
CA ASP A 28 -21.57 -18.40 4.99
C ASP A 28 -20.45 -19.10 5.80
N ASP A 29 -19.64 -18.32 6.52
CA ASP A 29 -18.47 -18.78 7.29
C ASP A 29 -17.33 -19.41 6.45
N GLU A 30 -17.42 -19.38 5.12
CA GLU A 30 -16.36 -19.78 4.20
C GLU A 30 -15.60 -18.57 3.64
N LEU A 31 -14.27 -18.65 3.69
CA LEU A 31 -13.39 -17.62 3.14
C LEU A 31 -13.37 -17.72 1.62
N CYS A 32 -14.02 -16.77 0.95
CA CYS A 32 -14.18 -16.76 -0.51
C CYS A 32 -13.01 -16.09 -1.25
N GLY A 33 -12.26 -15.21 -0.59
CA GLY A 33 -11.11 -14.56 -1.20
C GLY A 33 -10.56 -13.36 -0.45
N LEU A 34 -9.61 -12.68 -1.11
CA LEU A 34 -8.91 -11.49 -0.62
C LEU A 34 -8.93 -10.40 -1.69
N ILE A 35 -9.29 -9.18 -1.29
CA ILE A 35 -9.24 -7.98 -2.12
C ILE A 35 -8.13 -7.08 -1.60
N ALA A 36 -7.14 -6.78 -2.43
CA ALA A 36 -6.07 -5.85 -2.09
C ALA A 36 -6.33 -4.48 -2.72
N ILE A 37 -6.55 -3.47 -1.89
CA ILE A 37 -6.82 -2.09 -2.31
C ILE A 37 -5.54 -1.27 -2.15
N ALA A 38 -5.12 -0.56 -3.20
CA ALA A 38 -3.92 0.25 -3.19
C ALA A 38 -4.24 1.67 -3.66
N ASP A 39 -3.72 2.67 -2.95
CA ASP A 39 -3.67 4.02 -3.47
C ASP A 39 -2.62 4.10 -4.56
N THR A 40 -3.03 4.53 -5.75
CA THR A 40 -2.14 4.67 -6.88
C THR A 40 -1.55 6.07 -6.87
N VAL A 41 -0.22 6.14 -6.87
CA VAL A 41 0.48 7.42 -7.01
C VAL A 41 0.18 8.00 -8.40
N LYS A 42 -0.05 9.31 -8.47
CA LYS A 42 -0.22 9.99 -9.76
C LYS A 42 1.03 9.80 -10.63
N PRO A 43 0.90 9.47 -11.93
CA PRO A 43 2.05 9.24 -12.81
C PRO A 43 3.05 10.42 -12.83
N GLU A 44 2.56 11.64 -12.63
CA GLU A 44 3.36 12.86 -12.66
C GLU A 44 4.05 13.17 -11.32
N ALA A 45 3.77 12.41 -10.26
CA ALA A 45 4.25 12.72 -8.92
C ALA A 45 5.78 12.63 -8.81
N GLU A 46 6.40 11.61 -9.40
CA GLU A 46 7.86 11.44 -9.42
C GLU A 46 8.53 12.65 -10.10
N LEU A 47 8.01 13.05 -11.26
CA LEU A 47 8.52 14.22 -11.99
C LEU A 47 8.35 15.51 -11.18
N ALA A 48 7.20 15.70 -10.53
CA ALA A 48 6.96 16.85 -9.68
C ALA A 48 7.94 16.93 -8.50
N VAL A 49 8.15 15.81 -7.79
CA VAL A 49 9.12 15.71 -6.69
C VAL A 49 10.53 16.02 -7.18
N HIS A 50 10.92 15.46 -8.33
CA HIS A 50 12.22 15.71 -8.93
C HIS A 50 12.44 17.20 -9.25
N ILE A 51 11.48 17.85 -9.91
CA ILE A 51 11.56 19.27 -10.25
C ILE A 51 11.68 20.12 -8.99
N LEU A 52 10.85 19.88 -7.97
CA LEU A 52 10.89 20.64 -6.72
C LEU A 52 12.24 20.47 -6.00
N LYS A 53 12.77 19.25 -5.91
CA LYS A 53 14.11 19.00 -5.36
C LYS A 53 15.21 19.69 -6.18
N SER A 54 15.10 19.70 -7.51
CA SER A 54 16.08 20.38 -8.40
C SER A 54 16.09 21.90 -8.25
N MET A 55 14.97 22.48 -7.79
CA MET A 55 14.86 23.90 -7.43
C MET A 55 15.46 24.21 -6.05
N GLY A 56 15.98 23.20 -5.34
CA GLY A 56 16.53 23.36 -3.98
C GLY A 56 15.46 23.40 -2.88
N LEU A 57 14.23 22.95 -3.18
CA LEU A 57 13.14 22.89 -2.20
C LEU A 57 13.19 21.57 -1.43
N GLU A 58 12.90 21.63 -0.13
CA GLU A 58 12.68 20.45 0.69
C GLU A 58 11.30 19.85 0.39
N VAL A 59 11.26 18.55 0.11
CA VAL A 59 10.03 17.82 -0.21
C VAL A 59 9.80 16.76 0.86
N VAL A 60 8.63 16.80 1.48
CA VAL A 60 8.22 15.85 2.53
C VAL A 60 6.92 15.14 2.14
N LEU A 61 6.88 13.82 2.32
CA LEU A 61 5.64 13.05 2.22
C LEU A 61 4.90 13.12 3.56
N MET A 62 3.72 13.75 3.56
CA MET A 62 2.84 13.80 4.72
C MET A 62 1.64 12.88 4.47
N THR A 63 1.46 11.85 5.31
CA THR A 63 0.31 10.94 5.26
C THR A 63 -0.14 10.55 6.67
N GLY A 64 -1.43 10.23 6.81
CA GLY A 64 -2.00 9.60 8.00
C GLY A 64 -1.91 8.07 7.99
N ASP A 65 -1.38 7.48 6.92
CA ASP A 65 -1.23 6.03 6.80
C ASP A 65 -0.14 5.47 7.73
N ASN A 66 -0.14 4.15 7.85
CA ASN A 66 0.91 3.45 8.57
C ASN A 66 2.28 3.63 7.88
N SER A 67 3.34 3.41 8.67
CA SER A 67 4.70 3.63 8.21
C SER A 67 5.15 2.73 7.05
N LYS A 68 4.56 1.54 6.87
CA LYS A 68 4.89 0.64 5.73
C LYS A 68 4.34 1.21 4.43
N THR A 69 3.08 1.63 4.42
CA THR A 69 2.44 2.28 3.28
C THR A 69 3.16 3.57 2.90
N ALA A 70 3.45 4.43 3.88
CA ALA A 70 4.19 5.67 3.66
C ALA A 70 5.55 5.43 2.98
N ARG A 71 6.33 4.45 3.45
CA ARG A 71 7.63 4.08 2.84
C ARG A 71 7.48 3.54 1.42
N SER A 72 6.45 2.73 1.16
CA SER A 72 6.15 2.22 -0.18
C SER A 72 5.86 3.37 -1.16
N ILE A 73 4.97 4.29 -0.77
CA ILE A 73 4.63 5.47 -1.59
C ILE A 73 5.85 6.36 -1.79
N ALA A 74 6.62 6.66 -0.72
CA ALA A 74 7.84 7.47 -0.82
C ALA A 74 8.85 6.86 -1.79
N SER A 75 9.04 5.54 -1.77
CA SER A 75 9.96 4.86 -2.68
C SER A 75 9.52 4.91 -4.15
N GLN A 76 8.23 5.10 -4.43
CA GLN A 76 7.70 5.24 -5.79
C GLN A 76 7.87 6.65 -6.36
N VAL A 77 7.98 7.68 -5.52
CA VAL A 77 8.11 9.09 -5.96
C VAL A 77 9.49 9.69 -5.78
N GLY A 78 10.36 9.04 -4.98
CA GLY A 78 11.75 9.42 -4.78
C GLY A 78 12.04 10.26 -3.55
#